data_AF-A0A932NFH6-F1
#
_entry.id   AF-A0A932NFH6-F1
#
_cell.length_a   1.000
_cell.length_b   1.000
_cell.length_c   1.000
_cell.angle_alpha   90.00
_cell.angle_beta   90.00
_cell.angle_gamma   90.00
#
_symmetry.space_group_name_H-M   'P 1'
#
loop_
_entity.id
_entity.type
_entity.pdbx_description
1 polymer ?
#
loop_
_entity_poly.entity_id
_entity_poly.type
_entity_poly.pdbx_seq_one_letter_code
_entity_poly.pdbx_strand_id
1 'polypeptide(L)'
;MTINLRKAIVCSIAFFSALTIQMFAANDDVSSKCGTFAPETVARNKAVAQGKILGNDPPVLQTSHSSPSGKFLIHYDTTGINAVTSIDIDHNGISDWVDSTGIYLDYAYEVEVNQMGFPPAPPDGNYGGTPQYDFYILDLSK
;
A
#
# COMPACT_ATOMS: atom_id res chain seq x y z
N MET A 1 -13.67 -20.58 -55.20
CA MET A 1 -12.38 -20.67 -54.48
C MET A 1 -12.18 -19.43 -53.59
N THR A 2 -13.08 -19.17 -52.65
CA THR A 2 -13.06 -17.92 -51.83
C THR A 2 -13.45 -18.20 -50.38
N ILE A 3 -14.27 -19.23 -50.13
CA ILE A 3 -14.72 -19.66 -48.80
C ILE A 3 -13.59 -20.30 -47.99
N ASN A 4 -12.70 -21.07 -48.62
CA ASN A 4 -11.59 -21.75 -47.94
C ASN A 4 -10.52 -20.77 -47.44
N LEU A 5 -10.32 -19.64 -48.15
CA LEU A 5 -9.37 -18.61 -47.77
C LEU A 5 -9.83 -17.83 -46.53
N ARG A 6 -11.14 -17.55 -46.43
CA ARG A 6 -11.71 -16.87 -45.24
C ARG A 6 -11.65 -17.75 -44.00
N LYS A 7 -11.90 -19.05 -44.11
CA LYS A 7 -11.77 -20.00 -42.98
C LYS A 7 -10.32 -20.13 -42.51
N ALA A 8 -9.36 -20.17 -43.44
CA ALA A 8 -7.93 -20.24 -43.11
C ALA A 8 -7.43 -18.96 -42.39
N ILE A 9 -7.87 -17.78 -42.81
CA ILE A 9 -7.50 -16.51 -42.17
C ILE A 9 -8.08 -16.40 -40.76
N VAL A 10 -9.36 -16.77 -40.56
CA VAL A 10 -10.00 -16.73 -39.23
C VAL A 10 -9.35 -17.71 -38.25
N CYS A 11 -9.00 -18.93 -38.70
CA CYS A 11 -8.25 -19.87 -37.87
C CYS A 11 -6.85 -19.34 -37.52
N SER A 12 -6.17 -18.67 -38.45
CA SER A 12 -4.82 -18.14 -38.22
C SER A 12 -4.81 -16.98 -37.22
N ILE A 13 -5.80 -16.09 -37.27
CA ILE A 13 -5.96 -14.98 -36.31
C ILE A 13 -6.29 -15.51 -34.91
N ALA A 14 -7.18 -16.51 -34.80
CA ALA A 14 -7.51 -17.14 -33.54
C ALA A 14 -6.32 -17.89 -32.91
N PHE A 15 -5.45 -18.46 -33.75
CA PHE A 15 -4.23 -19.13 -33.28
C PHE A 15 -3.17 -18.12 -32.83
N PHE A 16 -3.02 -17.00 -33.55
CA PHE A 16 -2.09 -15.93 -33.17
C PHE A 16 -2.53 -15.21 -31.89
N SER A 17 -3.83 -14.96 -31.71
CA SER A 17 -4.34 -14.35 -30.48
C SER A 17 -4.15 -15.25 -29.26
N ALA A 18 -4.39 -16.56 -29.40
CA ALA A 18 -4.17 -17.52 -28.33
C ALA A 18 -2.69 -17.66 -27.93
N LEU A 19 -1.76 -17.52 -28.89
CA LEU A 19 -0.31 -17.61 -28.62
C LEU A 19 0.23 -16.36 -27.93
N THR A 20 -0.36 -15.17 -28.18
CA THR A 20 0.06 -13.93 -27.51
C THR A 20 -0.43 -13.79 -26.07
N ILE A 21 -1.49 -14.51 -25.68
CA ILE A 21 -2.06 -14.43 -24.32
C ILE A 21 -1.15 -15.12 -23.28
N GLN A 22 -0.25 -16.02 -23.70
CA GLN A 22 0.61 -16.76 -22.78
C GLN A 22 1.80 -15.95 -22.23
N MET A 23 2.07 -14.73 -22.72
CA MET A 23 3.23 -13.94 -22.31
C MET A 23 3.01 -13.00 -21.12
N PHE A 24 1.79 -12.96 -20.56
CA PHE A 24 1.51 -12.34 -19.25
C PHE A 24 1.15 -13.41 -18.21
N ALA A 25 1.98 -14.45 -18.08
CA ALA A 25 2.00 -15.16 -16.81
C ALA A 25 2.69 -14.22 -15.81
N ALA A 26 1.91 -13.58 -14.93
CA ALA A 26 2.45 -12.87 -13.79
C ALA A 26 3.34 -13.85 -13.02
N ASN A 27 4.65 -13.57 -12.94
CA ASN A 27 5.53 -14.32 -12.06
C ASN A 27 5.10 -14.01 -10.62
N ASP A 28 4.33 -14.94 -10.04
CA ASP A 28 3.86 -14.95 -8.65
C ASP A 28 5.02 -15.18 -7.64
N ASP A 29 6.27 -15.09 -8.09
CA ASP A 29 7.45 -15.26 -7.23
C ASP A 29 7.59 -14.06 -6.30
N VAL A 30 7.09 -14.24 -5.08
CA VAL A 30 7.33 -13.34 -3.95
C VAL A 30 8.84 -13.17 -3.81
N SER A 31 9.35 -11.95 -4.07
CA SER A 31 10.80 -11.70 -4.12
C SER A 31 11.49 -12.23 -2.86
N SER A 32 12.55 -13.01 -3.08
CA SER A 32 13.23 -13.76 -2.04
C SER A 32 14.19 -12.89 -1.22
N LYS A 33 13.66 -12.16 -0.24
CA LYS A 33 14.50 -11.51 0.79
C LYS A 33 14.87 -12.50 1.88
N CYS A 34 16.12 -12.44 2.36
CA CYS A 34 16.60 -13.31 3.42
C CYS A 34 15.88 -13.03 4.75
N GLY A 35 15.53 -14.08 5.50
CA GLY A 35 14.89 -13.97 6.82
C GLY A 35 13.36 -14.13 6.84
N THR A 36 12.71 -14.35 5.70
CA THR A 36 11.23 -14.46 5.61
C THR A 36 10.73 -15.86 5.23
N PHE A 37 11.60 -16.88 5.25
CA PHE A 37 11.30 -18.23 4.79
C PHE A 37 11.19 -19.22 5.94
N ALA A 38 10.02 -19.24 6.54
CA ALA A 38 9.53 -20.45 7.18
C ALA A 38 8.25 -20.88 6.41
N PRO A 39 8.01 -22.18 6.13
CA PRO A 39 6.87 -22.64 5.32
C PRO A 39 5.53 -22.03 5.76
N GLU A 40 5.35 -21.79 7.05
CA GLU A 40 4.19 -21.14 7.67
C GLU A 40 3.98 -19.68 7.22
N THR A 41 5.03 -19.00 6.77
CA THR A 41 5.00 -17.58 6.37
C THR A 41 4.77 -17.37 4.88
N VAL A 42 4.89 -18.40 4.04
CA VAL A 42 4.76 -18.28 2.57
C VAL A 42 3.37 -17.75 2.18
N ALA A 43 2.31 -18.32 2.76
CA ALA A 43 0.93 -17.87 2.50
C ALA A 43 0.71 -16.41 2.94
N ARG A 44 1.28 -16.03 4.09
CA ARG A 44 1.25 -14.64 4.59
C ARG A 44 2.00 -13.71 3.63
N ASN A 45 3.23 -14.04 3.25
CA ASN A 45 4.03 -13.19 2.38
C ASN A 45 3.40 -13.04 0.99
N LYS A 46 2.80 -14.10 0.45
CA LYS A 46 2.03 -14.04 -0.81
C LYS A 46 0.82 -13.11 -0.67
N ALA A 47 0.10 -13.20 0.44
CA ALA A 47 -1.02 -12.32 0.72
C ALA A 47 -0.60 -10.84 0.89
N VAL A 48 0.51 -10.57 1.60
CA VAL A 48 1.10 -9.22 1.71
C VAL A 48 1.50 -8.68 0.35
N ALA A 49 2.15 -9.50 -0.49
CA ALA A 49 2.54 -9.12 -1.85
C ALA A 49 1.32 -8.78 -2.74
N GLN A 50 0.16 -9.36 -2.44
CA GLN A 50 -1.12 -9.09 -3.11
C GLN A 50 -1.91 -7.93 -2.48
N GLY A 51 -1.35 -7.24 -1.49
CA GLY A 51 -2.03 -6.15 -0.78
C GLY A 51 -3.18 -6.61 0.10
N LYS A 52 -3.24 -7.90 0.46
CA LYS A 52 -4.24 -8.38 1.40
C LYS A 52 -3.89 -7.86 2.79
N ILE A 53 -4.85 -7.23 3.44
CA ILE A 53 -4.73 -6.80 4.84
C ILE A 53 -4.77 -8.04 5.72
N LEU A 54 -3.69 -8.26 6.48
CA LEU A 54 -3.48 -9.42 7.35
C LEU A 54 -3.45 -8.96 8.81
N GLY A 55 -4.59 -8.56 9.36
CA GLY A 55 -4.66 -8.02 10.71
C GLY A 55 -6.05 -8.03 11.30
N ASN A 56 -6.10 -7.70 12.60
CA ASN A 56 -7.33 -7.32 13.30
C ASN A 56 -7.77 -5.92 12.84
N ASP A 57 -8.97 -5.51 13.27
CA ASP A 57 -9.44 -4.13 13.05
C ASP A 57 -8.40 -3.11 13.55
N PRO A 58 -8.20 -1.99 12.84
CA PRO A 58 -7.25 -0.97 13.25
C PRO A 58 -7.59 -0.39 14.63
N PRO A 59 -6.59 0.09 15.39
CA PRO A 59 -6.83 0.74 16.67
C PRO A 59 -7.64 2.02 16.47
N VAL A 60 -8.61 2.25 17.36
CA VAL A 60 -9.43 3.47 17.35
C VAL A 60 -8.75 4.53 18.22
N LEU A 61 -8.36 5.63 17.60
CA LEU A 61 -7.74 6.78 18.26
C LEU A 61 -8.67 8.00 18.21
N GLN A 62 -8.39 9.01 19.03
CA GLN A 62 -9.28 10.15 19.25
C GLN A 62 -9.46 11.05 18.03
N THR A 63 -8.40 11.23 17.24
CA THR A 63 -8.42 12.15 16.11
C THR A 63 -7.40 11.74 15.04
N SER A 64 -7.46 12.43 13.90
CA SER A 64 -6.54 12.20 12.80
C SER A 64 -6.22 13.49 12.03
N HIS A 65 -5.06 13.50 11.36
CA HIS A 65 -4.58 14.60 10.55
C HIS A 65 -4.02 14.09 9.22
N SER A 66 -4.37 14.75 8.12
CA SER A 66 -3.88 14.38 6.78
C SER A 66 -2.49 14.95 6.53
N SER A 67 -1.58 14.17 5.94
CA SER A 67 -0.30 14.71 5.47
C SER A 67 -0.51 15.81 4.41
N PRO A 68 0.46 16.73 4.23
CA PRO A 68 0.38 17.79 3.21
C PRO A 68 0.10 17.32 1.79
N SER A 69 0.63 16.15 1.39
CA SER A 69 0.38 15.57 0.07
C SER A 69 -1.01 14.91 -0.07
N GLY A 70 -1.70 14.69 1.07
CA GLY A 70 -2.96 13.96 1.13
C GLY A 70 -2.82 12.44 0.99
N LYS A 71 -1.60 11.88 0.97
CA LYS A 71 -1.40 10.43 0.84
C LYS A 71 -1.57 9.66 2.14
N PHE A 72 -1.31 10.29 3.28
CA PHE A 72 -1.31 9.63 4.59
C PHE A 72 -2.33 10.27 5.53
N LEU A 73 -2.97 9.45 6.36
CA LEU A 73 -3.84 9.87 7.45
C LEU A 73 -3.24 9.41 8.77
N ILE A 74 -2.76 10.37 9.57
CA ILE A 74 -2.10 10.10 10.84
C ILE A 74 -3.13 10.12 11.96
N HIS A 75 -3.38 8.98 12.61
CA HIS A 75 -4.26 8.81 13.75
C HIS A 75 -3.47 8.90 15.06
N TYR A 76 -3.98 9.66 16.02
CA TYR A 76 -3.30 9.91 17.28
C TYR A 76 -4.26 10.26 18.43
N ASP A 77 -3.79 10.09 19.66
CA ASP A 77 -4.48 10.54 20.86
C ASP A 77 -3.89 11.87 21.35
N THR A 78 -4.73 12.75 21.88
CA THR A 78 -4.30 14.02 22.52
C THR A 78 -4.22 13.90 24.04
N THR A 79 -4.76 12.80 24.59
CA THR A 79 -4.85 12.54 26.02
C THR A 79 -4.71 11.04 26.29
N GLY A 80 -4.33 10.66 27.51
CA GLY A 80 -4.18 9.26 27.89
C GLY A 80 -2.79 8.69 27.58
N ILE A 81 -2.71 7.37 27.40
CA ILE A 81 -1.44 6.65 27.30
C ILE A 81 -0.74 6.85 25.94
N ASN A 82 -1.48 6.85 24.84
CA ASN A 82 -0.89 7.05 23.50
C ASN A 82 -0.77 8.53 23.14
N ALA A 83 -0.92 9.43 24.12
CA ALA A 83 -1.01 10.85 23.86
C ALA A 83 0.28 11.38 23.23
N VAL A 84 0.14 12.07 22.11
CA VAL A 84 1.23 12.84 21.52
C VAL A 84 1.60 14.01 22.43
N THR A 85 2.80 14.56 22.24
CA THR A 85 3.16 15.83 22.87
C THR A 85 2.18 16.93 22.47
N SER A 86 1.80 17.80 23.40
CA SER A 86 0.88 18.91 23.14
C SER A 86 1.59 20.16 22.60
N ILE A 87 2.85 20.04 22.18
CA ILE A 87 3.63 21.15 21.62
C ILE A 87 3.10 21.46 20.22
N ASP A 88 2.73 22.72 20.02
CA ASP A 88 2.25 23.31 18.77
C ASP A 88 2.88 24.70 18.68
N ILE A 89 4.03 24.82 18.02
CA ILE A 89 4.82 26.05 18.01
C ILE A 89 4.26 27.06 17.00
N ASP A 90 3.72 26.58 15.89
CA ASP A 90 3.15 27.43 14.84
C ASP A 90 1.68 27.81 15.10
N HIS A 91 1.09 27.25 16.16
CA HIS A 91 -0.27 27.50 16.64
C HIS A 91 -1.34 27.12 15.61
N ASN A 92 -1.10 26.06 14.84
CA ASN A 92 -2.02 25.58 13.82
C ASN A 92 -3.12 24.64 14.38
N GLY A 93 -3.04 24.28 15.67
CA GLY A 93 -3.97 23.40 16.37
C GLY A 93 -3.61 21.91 16.28
N ILE A 94 -2.47 21.58 15.67
CA ILE A 94 -1.92 20.24 15.50
C ILE A 94 -0.61 20.15 16.26
N SER A 95 -0.31 18.98 16.82
CA SER A 95 0.98 18.75 17.47
C SER A 95 2.10 18.79 16.43
N ASP A 96 3.19 19.52 16.72
CA ASP A 96 4.39 19.56 15.88
C ASP A 96 4.92 18.14 15.57
N TRP A 97 4.70 17.19 16.49
CA TRP A 97 5.11 15.79 16.30
C TRP A 97 4.27 15.09 15.23
N VAL A 98 2.97 15.39 15.16
CA VAL A 98 2.05 14.87 14.13
C VAL A 98 2.34 15.53 12.78
N ASP A 99 2.55 16.85 12.76
CA ASP A 99 2.90 17.58 11.53
C ASP A 99 4.21 17.07 10.92
N SER A 100 5.25 16.95 11.75
CA SER A 100 6.54 16.42 11.33
C SER A 100 6.40 14.99 10.79
N THR A 101 5.57 14.17 11.42
CA THR A 101 5.29 12.80 10.94
C THR A 101 4.72 12.84 9.52
N GLY A 102 3.70 13.67 9.27
CA GLY A 102 3.12 13.83 7.93
C GLY A 102 4.14 14.30 6.88
N ILE A 103 4.97 15.29 7.22
CA ILE A 103 6.03 15.81 6.34
C ILE A 103 7.04 14.72 5.97
N TYR A 104 7.50 13.93 6.95
CA TYR A 104 8.51 12.91 6.70
C TYR A 104 7.94 11.69 5.96
N LEU A 105 6.66 11.35 6.16
CA LEU A 105 6.00 10.32 5.36
C LEU A 105 5.90 10.72 3.89
N ASP A 106 5.49 11.97 3.63
CA ASP A 106 5.46 12.50 2.27
C ASP A 106 6.85 12.53 1.63
N TYR A 107 7.86 12.93 2.39
CA TYR A 107 9.26 12.91 1.93
C TYR A 107 9.75 11.50 1.61
N ALA A 108 9.46 10.51 2.46
CA ALA A 108 9.83 9.13 2.21
C ALA A 108 9.16 8.59 0.94
N TYR A 109 7.87 8.88 0.75
CA TYR A 109 7.15 8.49 -0.47
C TYR A 109 7.76 9.14 -1.72
N GLU A 110 8.06 10.43 -1.66
CA GLU A 110 8.68 11.16 -2.76
C GLU A 110 10.03 10.52 -3.15
N VAL A 111 10.88 10.24 -2.17
CA VAL A 111 12.20 9.64 -2.43
C VAL A 111 12.07 8.20 -2.93
N GLU A 112 11.36 7.34 -2.19
CA GLU A 112 11.34 5.90 -2.46
C GLU A 112 10.50 5.56 -3.69
N VAL A 113 9.31 6.15 -3.82
CA VAL A 113 8.37 5.83 -4.91
C VAL A 113 8.66 6.68 -6.13
N ASN A 114 8.68 8.01 -5.98
CA ASN A 114 8.73 8.90 -7.16
C ASN A 114 10.15 9.00 -7.73
N GLN A 115 11.19 9.06 -6.90
CA GLN A 115 12.58 9.22 -7.36
C GLN A 115 13.28 7.89 -7.62
N MET A 116 13.18 6.92 -6.70
CA MET A 116 13.83 5.61 -6.86
C MET A 116 13.00 4.60 -7.67
N GLY A 117 11.70 4.86 -7.86
CA GLY A 117 10.83 3.99 -8.64
C GLY A 117 10.45 2.70 -7.91
N PHE A 118 10.53 2.64 -6.58
CA PHE A 118 9.96 1.52 -5.85
C PHE A 118 8.44 1.50 -5.99
N PRO A 119 7.81 0.31 -6.07
CA PRO A 119 6.37 0.24 -6.10
C PRO A 119 5.79 0.83 -4.82
N PRO A 120 4.70 1.62 -4.89
CA PRO A 120 4.04 2.13 -3.70
C PRO A 120 3.51 0.96 -2.86
N ALA A 121 3.36 1.19 -1.55
CA ALA A 121 2.69 0.23 -0.69
C ALA A 121 1.31 -0.12 -1.25
N PRO A 122 0.85 -1.38 -1.15
CA PRO A 122 -0.49 -1.74 -1.57
C PRO A 122 -1.53 -0.86 -0.86
N PRO A 123 -2.51 -0.29 -1.59
CA PRO A 123 -3.55 0.51 -0.97
C PRO A 123 -4.42 -0.35 -0.04
N ASP A 124 -4.79 0.20 1.11
CA ASP A 124 -5.80 -0.35 2.02
C ASP A 124 -7.25 -0.08 1.52
N GLY A 125 -7.39 0.73 0.47
CA GLY A 125 -8.65 0.93 -0.25
C GLY A 125 -9.55 1.92 0.48
N ASN A 126 -10.53 1.42 1.24
CA ASN A 126 -11.27 2.24 2.21
C ASN A 126 -11.22 1.57 3.60
N TYR A 127 -10.33 0.60 3.78
CA TYR A 127 -10.15 -0.08 5.05
C TYR A 127 -9.42 0.90 5.97
N GLY A 128 -10.15 1.49 6.92
CA GLY A 128 -9.70 2.71 7.64
C GLY A 128 -10.63 3.92 7.45
N GLY A 129 -11.54 3.84 6.47
CA GLY A 129 -12.57 4.85 6.19
C GLY A 129 -12.21 5.82 5.06
N THR A 130 -10.94 5.93 4.69
CA THR A 130 -10.48 6.78 3.58
C THR A 130 -9.50 6.04 2.65
N PRO A 131 -9.21 6.57 1.45
CA PRO A 131 -8.17 6.03 0.56
C PRO A 131 -6.73 6.39 0.93
N GLN A 132 -6.54 7.15 2.01
CA GLN A 132 -5.21 7.53 2.47
C GLN A 132 -4.62 6.38 3.26
N TYR A 133 -3.30 6.20 3.19
CA TYR A 133 -2.61 5.22 4.02
C TYR A 133 -2.72 5.63 5.49
N ASP A 134 -3.31 4.78 6.31
CA ASP A 134 -3.41 5.06 7.74
C ASP A 134 -2.09 4.83 8.47
N PHE A 135 -1.68 5.81 9.29
CA PHE A 135 -0.55 5.73 10.21
C PHE A 135 -1.02 5.94 11.64
N TYR A 136 -0.71 5.00 12.53
CA TYR A 136 -1.18 5.04 13.92
C TYR A 136 -0.03 5.30 14.88
N ILE A 137 -0.16 6.32 15.72
CA ILE A 137 0.81 6.64 16.76
C ILE A 137 0.36 6.00 18.07
N LEU A 138 1.14 5.03 18.56
CA LEU A 138 0.84 4.25 19.76
C LEU A 138 2.03 4.21 20.72
N ASP A 139 1.75 4.18 22.02
CA ASP A 139 2.74 3.84 23.03
C ASP A 139 2.80 2.31 23.19
N LEU A 140 3.95 1.71 22.87
CA LEU A 140 4.20 0.27 22.97
C LEU A 140 4.86 -0.17 24.29
N SER A 141 5.04 0.74 25.24
CA SER A 141 5.78 0.48 26.49
C SER A 141 5.04 -0.35 27.54
N LYS A 142 3.89 -0.95 27.21
CA LYS A 142 3.06 -1.72 28.14
C LYS A 142 2.80 -3.16 27.70
#